data_AF-A3CTQ5-F1
#
_entry.id   AF-A3CTQ5-F1
#
_cell.length_a   1.000
_cell.length_b   1.000
_cell.length_c   1.000
_cell.angle_alpha   90.00
_cell.angle_beta   90.00
_cell.angle_gamma   90.00
#
_symmetry.space_group_name_H-M   'P 1'
#
loop_
_entity.id
_entity.type
_entity.pdbx_description
1 polymer ?
#
loop_
_entity_poly.entity_id
_entity_poly.type
_entity_poly.pdbx_seq_one_letter_code
_entity_poly.pdbx_strand_id
1 'polypeptide(L)'
;MESSTVTPEGTAFPPDLERLGVVAGAKIDIRDLDAMGRRHNFHVFLYFEGDLARDSTLREDLQEYGGVPETERPFVDLNAFLRYAGEEDPLFTRRLDELPLVIEVVAYGELRTEEGKLVPYVKGLMPFLDELTMEDTQTAS
;
A
#
# COMPACT_ATOMS: atom_id res chain seq x y z
N MET A 1 -30.79 1.06 -17.92
CA MET A 1 -30.02 1.30 -16.68
C MET A 1 -28.87 0.32 -16.72
N GLU A 2 -27.75 0.69 -17.34
CA GLU A 2 -26.56 -0.14 -17.36
C GLU A 2 -25.76 0.18 -16.11
N SER A 3 -25.81 -0.75 -15.15
CA SER A 3 -25.01 -0.74 -13.93
C SER A 3 -23.55 -0.58 -14.31
N SER A 4 -22.95 0.53 -13.91
CA SER A 4 -21.50 0.71 -13.98
C SER A 4 -20.86 -0.39 -13.14
N THR A 5 -20.24 -1.36 -13.81
CA THR A 5 -19.49 -2.47 -13.19
C THR A 5 -18.25 -1.88 -12.54
N VAL A 6 -18.41 -1.47 -11.28
CA VAL A 6 -17.30 -1.24 -10.38
C VAL A 6 -16.89 -2.61 -9.89
N THR A 7 -15.69 -3.06 -10.23
CA THR A 7 -15.09 -4.22 -9.55
C THR A 7 -15.03 -3.86 -8.07
N PRO A 8 -15.76 -4.57 -7.18
CA PRO A 8 -15.65 -4.29 -5.76
C PRO A 8 -14.21 -4.55 -5.32
N GLU A 9 -13.71 -3.69 -4.43
CA GLU A 9 -12.45 -3.96 -3.74
C GLU A 9 -12.54 -5.35 -3.10
N GLY A 10 -11.47 -6.13 -3.22
CA GLY A 10 -11.49 -7.49 -2.73
C GLY A 10 -10.11 -8.13 -2.69
N THR A 11 -10.09 -9.39 -2.27
CA THR A 11 -8.87 -10.18 -2.11
C THR A 11 -8.56 -11.06 -3.32
N ALA A 12 -9.37 -10.98 -4.39
CA ALA A 12 -9.12 -11.63 -5.66
C ALA A 12 -8.38 -10.68 -6.60
N PHE A 13 -7.16 -11.03 -6.96
CA PHE A 13 -6.28 -10.19 -7.77
C PHE A 13 -6.36 -10.59 -9.25
N PRO A 14 -6.20 -9.64 -10.19
CA PRO A 14 -6.12 -9.97 -11.60
C PRO A 14 -4.86 -10.82 -11.88
N PRO A 15 -4.89 -11.76 -12.84
CA PRO A 15 -3.78 -12.69 -13.10
C PRO A 15 -2.44 -12.02 -13.41
N ASP A 16 -2.47 -10.79 -13.91
CA ASP A 16 -1.26 -10.01 -14.16
C ASP A 16 -0.56 -9.58 -12.87
N LEU A 17 -1.32 -9.20 -11.83
CA LEU A 17 -0.77 -8.88 -10.50
C LEU A 17 -0.34 -10.14 -9.75
N GLU A 18 -1.12 -11.22 -9.84
CA GLU A 18 -0.75 -12.49 -9.22
C GLU A 18 0.59 -13.02 -9.75
N ARG A 19 0.84 -12.88 -11.06
CA ARG A 19 2.13 -13.25 -11.70
C ARG A 19 3.31 -12.40 -11.23
N LEU A 20 3.05 -11.21 -10.68
CA LEU A 20 4.06 -10.35 -10.08
C LEU A 20 4.29 -10.67 -8.59
N GLY A 21 3.52 -11.60 -8.02
CA GLY A 21 3.54 -11.90 -6.59
C GLY A 21 2.68 -10.95 -5.74
N VAL A 22 1.90 -10.07 -6.38
CA VAL A 22 0.98 -9.17 -5.69
C VAL A 22 -0.35 -9.89 -5.49
N VAL A 23 -0.49 -10.53 -4.32
CA VAL A 23 -1.68 -11.27 -3.89
C VAL A 23 -2.01 -10.96 -2.45
N ALA A 24 -3.26 -11.20 -2.01
CA ALA A 24 -3.64 -11.04 -0.62
C ALA A 24 -2.73 -11.87 0.31
N GLY A 25 -2.24 -11.24 1.39
CA GLY A 25 -1.29 -11.79 2.35
C GLY A 25 0.17 -11.79 1.89
N ALA A 26 0.48 -11.36 0.66
CA ALA A 26 1.87 -11.27 0.20
C ALA A 26 2.64 -10.24 1.02
N LYS A 27 3.87 -10.58 1.39
CA LYS A 27 4.80 -9.71 2.12
C LYS A 27 5.87 -9.22 1.16
N ILE A 28 5.88 -7.93 0.84
CA ILE A 28 6.72 -7.34 -0.21
C ILE A 28 7.49 -6.15 0.36
N ASP A 29 8.79 -6.04 0.08
CA ASP A 29 9.59 -4.85 0.43
C ASP A 29 8.96 -3.60 -0.22
N ILE A 30 8.85 -2.53 0.56
CA ILE A 30 8.22 -1.27 0.14
C ILE A 30 8.80 -0.70 -1.17
N ARG A 31 10.11 -0.89 -1.42
CA ARG A 31 10.80 -0.40 -2.62
C ARG A 31 10.49 -1.28 -3.83
N ASP A 32 10.41 -2.59 -3.62
CA ASP A 32 9.98 -3.52 -4.66
C ASP A 32 8.53 -3.24 -5.05
N LEU A 33 7.66 -2.99 -4.07
CA LEU A 33 6.27 -2.65 -4.28
C LEU A 33 6.09 -1.31 -5.01
N ASP A 34 6.90 -0.29 -4.69
CA ASP A 34 6.97 0.99 -5.42
C ASP A 34 7.41 0.78 -6.88
N ALA A 35 8.49 0.01 -7.07
CA ALA A 35 9.01 -0.29 -8.40
C ALA A 35 7.98 -1.05 -9.26
N MET A 36 7.25 -2.01 -8.67
CA MET A 36 6.16 -2.73 -9.32
C MET A 36 5.01 -1.78 -9.70
N GLY A 37 4.55 -0.95 -8.76
CA GLY A 37 3.48 0.02 -8.98
C GLY A 37 3.77 0.96 -10.14
N ARG A 38 4.97 1.54 -10.17
CA ARG A 38 5.45 2.41 -11.26
C ARG A 38 5.57 1.69 -12.59
N ARG A 39 6.08 0.46 -12.60
CA ARG A 39 6.31 -0.30 -13.84
C ARG A 39 5.01 -0.84 -14.45
N HIS A 40 4.03 -1.18 -13.61
CA HIS A 40 2.79 -1.83 -14.03
C HIS A 40 1.55 -0.92 -13.94
N ASN A 41 1.73 0.37 -13.62
CA ASN A 41 0.70 1.41 -13.57
C ASN A 41 -0.45 1.12 -12.59
N PHE A 42 -0.10 0.70 -11.37
CA PHE A 42 -1.06 0.62 -10.27
C PHE A 42 -0.62 1.48 -9.08
N HIS A 43 -1.59 2.03 -8.36
CA HIS A 43 -1.33 2.78 -7.14
C HIS A 43 -1.19 1.85 -5.94
N VAL A 44 -0.45 2.29 -4.94
CA VAL A 44 -0.34 1.57 -3.67
C VAL A 44 -0.69 2.54 -2.57
N PHE A 45 -1.67 2.18 -1.77
CA PHE A 45 -2.06 2.91 -0.57
C PHE A 45 -1.58 2.14 0.64
N LEU A 46 -0.71 2.77 1.43
CA LEU A 46 -0.19 2.23 2.68
C LEU A 46 -1.14 2.60 3.81
N TYR A 47 -1.59 1.61 4.56
CA TYR A 47 -2.42 1.76 5.74
C TYR A 47 -1.57 1.56 6.98
N PHE A 48 -1.79 2.40 7.99
CA PHE A 48 -1.14 2.30 9.29
C PHE A 48 -1.99 1.52 10.30
N GLU A 49 -3.30 1.41 10.04
CA GLU A 49 -4.25 0.71 10.89
C GLU A 49 -4.74 -0.58 10.21
N GLY A 50 -4.55 -1.71 10.88
CA GLY A 50 -4.86 -3.04 10.34
C GLY A 50 -6.35 -3.28 10.10
N ASP A 51 -7.21 -2.75 10.97
CA ASP A 51 -8.67 -2.88 10.85
C ASP A 51 -9.17 -2.08 9.65
N LEU A 52 -8.69 -0.85 9.48
CA LEU A 52 -9.03 -0.02 8.31
C LEU A 52 -8.53 -0.65 7.01
N ALA A 53 -7.32 -1.23 7.01
CA ALA A 53 -6.78 -1.90 5.84
C ALA A 53 -7.66 -3.09 5.38
N ARG A 54 -8.33 -3.79 6.31
CA ARG A 54 -9.05 -5.05 6.04
C ARG A 54 -10.56 -4.90 5.91
N ASP A 55 -11.15 -3.98 6.68
CA ASP A 55 -12.60 -3.92 6.88
C ASP A 55 -13.28 -2.80 6.08
N SER A 56 -12.56 -1.76 5.66
CA SER A 56 -13.08 -0.69 4.82
C SER A 56 -12.59 -0.79 3.37
N THR A 57 -13.16 0.02 2.49
CA THR A 57 -12.63 0.24 1.14
C THR A 57 -11.94 1.59 1.02
N LEU A 58 -10.94 1.68 0.13
CA LEU A 58 -10.25 2.95 -0.14
C LEU A 58 -11.22 4.08 -0.53
N ARG A 59 -12.33 3.74 -1.19
CA ARG A 59 -13.37 4.73 -1.53
C ARG A 59 -14.02 5.32 -0.29
N GLU A 60 -14.38 4.48 0.68
CA GLU A 60 -14.97 4.91 1.94
C GLU A 60 -13.96 5.76 2.71
N ASP A 61 -12.70 5.33 2.76
CA ASP A 61 -11.64 6.06 3.46
C ASP A 61 -11.36 7.42 2.83
N LEU A 62 -11.32 7.51 1.49
CA LEU A 62 -11.16 8.79 0.79
C LEU A 62 -12.35 9.73 1.02
N GLN A 63 -13.55 9.19 1.21
CA GLN A 63 -14.73 9.99 1.54
C GLN A 63 -14.70 10.47 2.99
N GLU A 64 -14.34 9.59 3.94
CA GLU A 64 -14.30 9.88 5.37
C GLU A 64 -13.17 10.86 5.70
N TYR A 65 -11.97 10.62 5.15
CA TYR A 65 -10.77 11.40 5.44
C TYR A 65 -10.47 12.47 4.38
N GLY A 66 -11.40 12.72 3.44
CA GLY A 66 -11.21 13.70 2.36
C GLY A 66 -10.97 15.13 2.85
N GLY A 67 -11.48 15.49 4.03
CA GLY A 67 -11.25 16.79 4.68
C GLY A 67 -10.01 16.84 5.57
N VAL A 68 -9.33 15.71 5.78
CA VAL A 68 -8.14 15.58 6.64
C VAL A 68 -6.89 15.75 5.78
N PRO A 69 -5.87 16.52 6.22
CA PRO A 69 -4.58 16.60 5.55
C PRO A 69 -3.96 15.22 5.34
N GLU A 70 -3.33 14.97 4.20
CA GLU A 70 -2.78 13.65 3.85
C GLU A 70 -1.84 13.07 4.91
N THR A 71 -1.05 13.92 5.57
CA THR A 71 -0.13 13.55 6.66
C THR A 71 -0.82 13.11 7.95
N GLU A 72 -2.10 13.42 8.11
CA GLU A 72 -2.91 13.09 9.29
C GLU A 72 -3.88 11.93 9.03
N ARG A 73 -3.92 11.40 7.79
CA ARG A 73 -4.77 10.27 7.44
C ARG A 73 -4.17 8.96 7.95
N PRO A 74 -5.00 7.97 8.32
CA PRO A 74 -4.54 6.63 8.69
C PRO A 74 -4.06 5.79 7.49
N PHE A 75 -3.93 6.40 6.32
CA PHE A 75 -3.39 5.81 5.10
C PHE A 75 -2.79 6.89 4.19
N VAL A 76 -1.89 6.49 3.29
CA VAL A 76 -1.16 7.41 2.40
C VAL A 76 -0.79 6.74 1.08
N ASP A 77 -0.62 7.49 -0.01
CA ASP A 77 -0.04 6.96 -1.24
C ASP A 77 1.44 6.61 -1.03
N LEU A 78 1.88 5.45 -1.50
CA LEU A 78 3.24 4.96 -1.35
C LEU A 78 4.29 5.94 -1.92
N ASN A 79 4.03 6.55 -3.09
CA ASN A 79 4.98 7.51 -3.66
C ASN A 79 5.06 8.77 -2.81
N ALA A 80 3.92 9.24 -2.29
CA ALA A 80 3.87 10.39 -1.39
C ALA A 80 4.63 10.09 -0.09
N PHE A 81 4.43 8.91 0.48
CA PHE A 81 5.15 8.44 1.67
C PHE A 81 6.66 8.40 1.44
N LEU A 82 7.14 7.72 0.39
CA LEU A 82 8.57 7.60 0.11
C LEU A 82 9.22 8.96 -0.17
N ARG A 83 8.52 9.86 -0.86
CA ARG A 83 8.98 11.23 -1.10
C ARG A 83 9.11 11.99 0.23
N TYR A 84 8.04 12.00 1.03
CA TYR A 84 8.03 12.71 2.31
C TYR A 84 9.10 12.17 3.27
N ALA A 85 9.19 10.86 3.43
CA ALA A 85 10.19 10.24 4.28
C ALA A 85 11.63 10.53 3.81
N GLY A 86 11.87 10.57 2.50
CA GLY A 86 13.18 10.95 1.93
C GLY A 86 13.51 12.44 2.06
N GLU A 87 12.51 13.32 2.07
CA GLU A 87 12.68 14.77 2.31
C GLU A 87 12.98 15.07 3.78
N GLU A 88 12.26 14.43 4.70
CA GLU A 88 12.44 14.58 6.15
C GLU A 88 13.75 13.95 6.64
N ASP A 89 14.13 12.80 6.07
CA ASP A 89 15.33 12.08 6.44
C ASP A 89 16.15 11.65 5.20
N PRO A 90 17.24 12.37 4.89
CA PRO A 90 18.14 12.02 3.80
C PRO A 90 18.79 10.63 3.92
N LEU A 91 18.78 10.02 5.11
CA LEU A 91 19.28 8.67 5.35
C LEU A 91 18.19 7.60 5.25
N PHE A 92 16.92 7.98 5.07
CA PHE A 92 15.79 7.05 5.03
C PHE A 92 16.02 5.88 4.06
N THR A 93 16.47 6.18 2.84
CA THR A 93 16.75 5.14 1.84
C THR A 93 17.84 4.17 2.29
N ARG A 94 18.88 4.65 2.98
CA ARG A 94 19.93 3.78 3.53
C ARG A 94 19.41 2.94 4.70
N ARG A 95 18.53 3.50 5.52
CA ARG A 95 17.89 2.73 6.60
C ARG A 95 17.04 1.59 6.06
N LEU A 96 16.42 1.74 4.89
CA LEU A 96 15.72 0.63 4.23
C LEU A 96 16.65 -0.50 3.78
N ASP A 97 17.96 -0.26 3.62
CA ASP A 97 18.94 -1.32 3.37
C ASP A 97 19.23 -2.14 4.63
N GLU A 98 19.19 -1.50 5.80
CA GLU A 98 19.42 -2.13 7.10
C GLU A 98 18.15 -2.77 7.67
N LEU A 99 17.01 -2.09 7.49
CA LEU A 99 15.71 -2.47 7.99
C LEU A 99 14.64 -2.32 6.88
N PRO A 100 14.49 -3.36 6.04
CA PRO A 100 13.45 -3.42 5.02
C PRO A 100 12.05 -3.24 5.62
N LEU A 101 11.24 -2.36 5.04
CA LEU A 101 9.82 -2.26 5.40
C LEU A 101 9.02 -3.24 4.56
N VAL A 102 8.56 -4.31 5.19
CA VAL A 102 7.80 -5.38 4.54
C VAL A 102 6.31 -5.09 4.64
N ILE A 103 5.69 -4.78 3.50
CA ILE A 103 4.28 -4.42 3.38
C ILE A 103 3.45 -5.68 3.12
N GLU A 104 2.40 -5.89 3.92
CA GLU A 104 1.41 -6.95 3.67
C GLU A 104 0.38 -6.44 2.66
N VAL A 105 0.26 -7.09 1.51
CA VAL A 105 -0.78 -6.80 0.53
C VAL A 105 -2.12 -7.31 1.06
N VAL A 106 -3.09 -6.43 1.26
CA VAL A 106 -4.38 -6.79 1.88
C VAL A 106 -5.47 -6.95 0.83
N ALA A 107 -5.58 -5.99 -0.08
CA ALA A 107 -6.67 -5.98 -1.06
C ALA A 107 -6.27 -5.26 -2.36
N TYR A 108 -7.09 -5.47 -3.37
CA TYR A 108 -6.99 -4.85 -4.68
C TYR A 108 -8.33 -4.23 -5.06
N GLY A 109 -8.28 -3.13 -5.81
CA GLY A 109 -9.45 -2.54 -6.42
C GLY A 109 -9.10 -1.62 -7.59
N GLU A 110 -10.11 -0.95 -8.12
CA GLU A 110 -9.97 0.03 -9.19
C GLU A 110 -10.62 1.36 -8.81
N LEU A 111 -9.88 2.45 -8.99
CA LEU A 111 -10.39 3.81 -8.86
C LEU A 111 -10.79 4.35 -10.22
N ARG A 112 -11.91 5.06 -10.27
CA ARG A 112 -12.29 5.81 -11.47
C ARG A 112 -11.73 7.23 -11.35
N THR A 113 -10.87 7.62 -12.29
CA THR A 113 -10.35 8.98 -12.36
C THR A 113 -11.44 9.96 -12.81
N GLU A 114 -11.19 11.26 -12.67
CA GLU A 114 -12.07 12.32 -13.20
C GLU A 114 -12.30 12.20 -14.72
N GLU A 115 -11.31 11.68 -15.45
CA GLU A 115 -11.39 11.38 -16.88
C GLU A 115 -12.18 10.09 -17.19
N GLY A 116 -12.68 9.41 -16.16
CA GLY A 116 -13.47 8.19 -16.28
C GLY A 116 -12.66 6.91 -16.48
N LYS A 117 -11.32 6.99 -16.48
CA LYS A 117 -10.41 5.83 -16.61
C LYS A 117 -10.37 5.04 -15.31
N LEU A 118 -10.39 3.71 -15.42
CA LEU A 118 -10.12 2.82 -14.29
C LEU A 118 -8.61 2.70 -14.08
N VAL A 119 -8.16 2.99 -12.87
CA VAL A 119 -6.77 2.84 -12.46
C VAL A 119 -6.71 1.83 -11.31
N PRO A 120 -5.94 0.74 -11.46
CA PRO A 120 -5.81 -0.26 -10.41
C PRO A 120 -5.08 0.31 -9.20
N TYR A 121 -5.46 -0.15 -8.01
CA TYR A 121 -4.73 0.10 -6.79
C TYR A 121 -4.65 -1.14 -5.91
N VAL A 122 -3.68 -1.11 -5.00
CA VAL A 122 -3.44 -2.13 -3.98
C VAL A 122 -3.44 -1.46 -2.61
N LYS A 123 -4.08 -2.08 -1.62
CA LYS A 123 -3.95 -1.73 -0.21
C LYS A 123 -2.80 -2.53 0.38
N GLY A 124 -1.81 -1.84 0.92
CA GLY A 124 -0.72 -2.42 1.68
C GLY A 124 -0.85 -2.04 3.14
N LEU A 125 -0.71 -2.99 4.05
CA LEU A 125 -0.61 -2.74 5.48
C LEU A 125 0.87 -2.61 5.86
N MET A 126 1.20 -1.49 6.50
CA MET A 126 2.52 -1.27 7.08
C MET A 126 2.73 -2.21 8.28
N PRO A 127 3.94 -2.75 8.47
CA PRO A 127 4.27 -3.49 9.68
C PRO A 127 4.29 -2.55 10.88
N PHE A 128 3.92 -3.04 12.06
CA PHE A 128 4.06 -2.26 13.28
C PHE A 128 5.56 -1.97 13.55
N LEU A 129 5.87 -0.75 14.01
CA LEU A 129 7.24 -0.38 14.35
C LEU A 129 7.86 -1.31 15.40
N ASP A 130 7.04 -1.83 16.33
CA ASP A 130 7.49 -2.77 17.36
C ASP A 130 7.90 -4.14 16.77
N GLU A 131 7.28 -4.58 15.67
CA GLU A 131 7.62 -5.84 14.98
C GLU A 131 8.96 -5.74 14.24
N LEU A 132 9.29 -4.56 13.71
CA LEU A 132 10.56 -4.32 13.00
C LEU A 132 11.79 -4.42 13.94
N THR A 133 11.61 -4.23 15.25
CA THR A 133 12.70 -4.33 16.24
C THR A 133 13.00 -5.75 16.71
N MET A 134 12.18 -6.75 16.35
CA MET A 134 12.26 -8.11 16.89
C MET A 134 13.07 -9.10 16.05
N GLU A 135 13.61 -8.71 14.89
CA GLU A 135 14.48 -9.58 14.08
C GLU A 135 15.98 -9.37 14.32
N ASP A 136 16.38 -8.52 15.29
CA ASP A 136 17.79 -8.31 15.67
C ASP A 136 18.33 -9.29 16.74
N THR A 137 17.55 -10.30 17.15
CA THR A 137 17.97 -11.25 18.20
C THR A 137 17.63 -12.71 17.91
N GLN A 138 18.05 -13.26 16.76
CA GLN A 138 18.35 -14.70 16.73
C GLN A 138 19.32 -15.15 15.62
N THR A 139 20.62 -14.91 15.84
CA THR A 139 21.63 -15.91 15.44
C THR A 139 22.50 -16.23 16.64
N ALA A 140 22.03 -17.21 17.41
CA ALA A 140 22.87 -17.97 18.33
C ALA A 140 23.62 -19.04 17.52
N SER A 141 24.96 -19.01 17.56
CA SER A 141 25.86 -20.18 17.62
C SER A 141 27.29 -19.71 17.89
#